data_AF-A0A8J1ZUQ0-F1
#
_entry.id   AF-A0A8J1ZUQ0-F1
#
_cell.length_a   1.000
_cell.length_b   1.000
_cell.length_c   1.000
_cell.angle_alpha   90.00
_cell.angle_beta   90.00
_cell.angle_gamma   90.00
#
_symmetry.space_group_name_H-M   'P 1'
#
loop_
_entity.id
_entity.type
_entity.pdbx_description
1 polymer ?
#
loop_
_entity_poly.entity_id
_entity_poly.type
_entity_poly.pdbx_seq_one_letter_code
_entity_poly.pdbx_strand_id
1 'polypeptide(L)'
;MSSFPVEYQDWLLLIITFGFFAIVILPFYLTGLPTPAARKLGQHLQAKLLAFYTLAFVANFVFLLLVLAILPDWNVGQYFEWVGIGLAEIGVHLNVFASSGLILFAFFLLFIMRERIKILLGIENQVLVRFSMKDVYACCGLGTSERPIEVYVFKVEELSASSIMKTNDLFVELSLASNERVRTRVHKSAGSGAVLKECLQLNFDPTEEEDKLHITCRSQDLLGSSEIGSLELSSTDVKSIIEMDDVQQFKLFPQGKIWLSIVYVDEEEDDGVYRNGETWKWRRLLNAC
;
A
#
# COMPACT_ATOMS: atom_id res chain seq x y z
N MET A 1 -54.43 15.18 48.79
CA MET A 1 -53.47 14.45 47.95
C MET A 1 -52.13 15.09 48.15
N SER A 2 -51.17 14.40 48.76
CA SER A 2 -49.79 14.87 48.91
C SER A 2 -49.16 14.92 47.52
N SER A 3 -48.76 16.10 47.05
CA SER A 3 -47.96 16.23 45.84
C SER A 3 -46.61 15.56 46.07
N PHE A 4 -46.27 14.59 45.22
CA PHE A 4 -44.91 14.06 45.21
C PHE A 4 -43.95 15.18 44.78
N PRO A 5 -42.75 15.30 45.39
CA PRO A 5 -41.75 16.23 44.91
C PRO A 5 -41.47 16.00 43.43
N VAL A 6 -41.39 17.07 42.63
CA VAL A 6 -41.19 17.01 41.17
C VAL A 6 -39.98 16.14 40.81
N GLU A 7 -38.87 16.30 41.54
CA GLU A 7 -37.65 15.50 41.36
C GLU A 7 -37.90 13.98 41.40
N TYR A 8 -38.78 13.51 42.29
CA TYR A 8 -39.08 12.07 42.41
C TYR A 8 -39.87 11.56 41.19
N GLN A 9 -40.73 12.40 40.61
CA GLN A 9 -41.48 12.08 39.40
C GLN A 9 -40.54 11.91 38.21
N ASP A 10 -39.52 12.77 38.12
CA ASP A 10 -38.50 12.74 37.06
C ASP A 10 -37.64 11.47 37.14
N TRP A 11 -37.19 11.10 38.34
CA TRP A 11 -36.46 9.85 38.56
C TRP A 11 -37.29 8.62 38.20
N LEU A 12 -38.58 8.63 38.52
CA LEU A 12 -39.49 7.53 38.21
C LEU A 12 -39.67 7.38 36.69
N LEU A 13 -39.87 8.49 35.96
CA LEU A 13 -39.93 8.47 34.50
C LEU A 13 -38.62 7.99 33.88
N LEU A 14 -37.47 8.42 34.41
CA LEU A 14 -36.16 8.00 33.97
C LEU A 14 -35.99 6.49 34.12
N ILE A 15 -36.24 5.94 35.31
CA ILE A 15 -36.12 4.49 35.60
C ILE A 15 -36.99 3.68 34.65
N ILE A 16 -38.21 4.13 34.40
CA ILE A 16 -39.16 3.44 33.52
C ILE A 16 -38.69 3.48 32.08
N THR A 17 -38.21 4.63 31.61
CA THR A 17 -37.66 4.79 30.25
C THR A 17 -36.42 3.90 30.05
N PHE A 18 -35.52 3.83 31.03
CA PHE A 18 -34.38 2.91 30.99
C PHE A 18 -34.80 1.44 31.07
N GLY A 19 -35.83 1.11 31.87
CA GLY A 19 -36.42 -0.22 31.93
C GLY A 19 -36.98 -0.66 30.57
N PHE A 20 -37.66 0.25 29.86
CA PHE A 20 -38.13 -0.01 28.51
C PHE A 20 -37.00 -0.26 27.53
N PHE A 21 -35.94 0.55 27.60
CA PHE A 21 -34.75 0.34 26.78
C PHE A 21 -34.13 -1.03 27.07
N ALA A 22 -34.03 -1.42 28.35
CA ALA A 22 -33.53 -2.73 28.77
C ALA A 22 -34.37 -3.90 28.20
N ILE A 23 -35.70 -3.76 28.15
CA ILE A 23 -36.59 -4.76 27.52
C ILE A 23 -36.35 -4.84 26.01
N VAL A 24 -36.18 -3.71 25.34
CA VAL A 24 -35.94 -3.67 23.88
C VAL A 24 -34.60 -4.33 23.53
N ILE A 25 -33.54 -4.06 24.30
CA ILE A 25 -32.21 -4.67 24.05
C ILE A 25 -32.08 -6.11 24.57
N LEU A 26 -33.09 -6.61 25.30
CA LEU A 26 -33.06 -7.92 25.96
C LEU A 26 -32.69 -9.09 25.02
N PRO A 27 -33.22 -9.20 23.78
CA PRO A 27 -32.85 -10.30 22.88
C PRO A 27 -31.35 -10.33 22.57
N PHE A 28 -30.74 -9.16 22.35
CA PHE A 28 -29.31 -9.05 22.05
C PHE A 28 -28.46 -9.37 23.28
N TYR A 29 -28.84 -8.84 24.45
CA TYR A 29 -28.14 -9.11 25.70
C TYR A 29 -28.17 -10.61 26.03
N LEU A 30 -29.33 -11.26 25.94
CA LEU A 30 -29.49 -12.69 26.20
C LEU A 30 -28.67 -13.58 25.25
N THR A 31 -28.46 -13.16 24.00
CA THR A 31 -27.61 -13.92 23.06
C THR A 31 -26.11 -13.86 23.36
N GLY A 32 -25.65 -12.79 24.01
CA GLY A 32 -24.24 -12.62 24.40
C GLY A 32 -23.86 -13.35 25.69
N LEU A 33 -24.84 -13.79 26.49
CA LEU A 33 -24.58 -14.45 27.78
C LEU A 33 -24.04 -15.88 27.61
N PRO A 34 -23.14 -16.35 28.48
CA PRO A 34 -22.53 -17.68 28.39
C PRO A 34 -23.50 -18.83 28.75
N THR A 35 -24.60 -18.56 29.45
CA THR A 35 -25.51 -19.60 29.93
C THR A 35 -26.40 -20.18 28.81
N PRO A 36 -26.53 -21.52 28.68
CA PRO A 36 -27.22 -22.14 27.55
C PRO A 36 -28.73 -21.86 27.54
N ALA A 37 -29.36 -21.69 28.71
CA ALA A 37 -30.78 -21.35 28.81
C ALA A 37 -31.07 -19.94 28.26
N ALA A 38 -30.26 -18.94 28.63
CA ALA A 38 -30.39 -17.57 28.13
C ALA A 38 -30.18 -17.50 26.61
N ARG A 39 -29.21 -18.24 26.07
CA ARG A 39 -28.97 -18.29 24.61
C ARG A 39 -30.14 -18.90 23.85
N LYS A 40 -30.72 -20.01 24.37
CA LYS A 40 -31.92 -20.61 23.76
C LYS A 40 -33.11 -19.64 23.76
N LEU A 41 -33.31 -18.91 24.86
CA LEU A 41 -34.35 -17.89 24.95
C LEU A 41 -34.08 -16.74 23.97
N GLY A 42 -32.84 -16.23 23.94
CA GLY A 42 -32.41 -15.18 23.00
C GLY A 42 -32.61 -15.59 21.54
N GLN A 43 -32.26 -16.83 21.18
CA GLN A 43 -32.50 -17.38 19.84
C GLN A 43 -34.00 -17.51 19.52
N HIS A 44 -34.83 -17.91 20.48
CA HIS A 44 -36.28 -17.97 20.30
C HIS A 44 -36.88 -16.57 20.07
N LEU A 45 -36.44 -15.57 20.84
CA LEU A 45 -36.86 -14.17 20.68
C LEU A 45 -36.36 -13.60 19.34
N GLN A 46 -35.13 -13.90 18.93
CA GLN A 46 -34.59 -13.50 17.63
C GLN A 46 -35.35 -14.13 16.46
N ALA A 47 -35.78 -15.39 16.57
CA ALA A 47 -36.61 -16.03 15.55
C ALA A 47 -37.97 -15.33 15.35
N LYS A 48 -38.44 -14.59 16.36
CA LYS A 48 -39.71 -13.84 16.35
C LYS A 48 -39.50 -12.35 16.63
N LEU A 49 -38.38 -11.80 16.14
CA LEU A 49 -37.92 -10.47 16.52
C LEU A 49 -38.96 -9.37 16.25
N LEU A 50 -39.63 -9.43 15.09
CA LEU A 50 -40.69 -8.46 14.74
C LEU A 50 -41.85 -8.51 15.74
N ALA A 51 -42.36 -9.71 16.04
CA ALA A 51 -43.47 -9.88 16.99
C ALA A 51 -43.06 -9.46 18.40
N PHE A 52 -41.83 -9.75 18.81
CA PHE A 52 -41.27 -9.29 20.08
C PHE A 52 -41.21 -7.77 20.17
N TYR A 53 -40.66 -7.08 19.16
CA TYR A 53 -40.59 -5.62 19.18
C TYR A 53 -41.95 -4.95 19.13
N THR A 54 -42.88 -5.46 18.33
CA THR A 54 -44.24 -4.93 18.31
C THR A 54 -44.90 -5.07 19.68
N LEU A 55 -44.78 -6.24 20.31
CA LEU A 55 -45.36 -6.48 21.63
C LEU A 55 -44.68 -5.63 22.72
N ALA A 56 -43.35 -5.56 22.71
CA ALA A 56 -42.57 -4.74 23.65
C ALA A 56 -42.92 -3.26 23.49
N PHE A 57 -43.05 -2.76 22.25
CA PHE A 57 -43.44 -1.39 21.98
C PHE A 57 -44.85 -1.08 22.49
N VAL A 58 -45.83 -1.93 22.20
CA VAL A 58 -47.21 -1.76 22.69
C VAL A 58 -47.25 -1.80 24.22
N ALA A 59 -46.57 -2.77 24.85
CA ALA A 59 -46.50 -2.89 26.30
C ALA A 59 -45.85 -1.65 26.94
N ASN A 60 -44.72 -1.18 26.39
CA ASN A 60 -44.03 0.01 26.87
C ASN A 60 -44.90 1.26 26.71
N PHE A 61 -45.59 1.41 25.58
CA PHE A 61 -46.48 2.54 25.34
C PHE A 61 -47.66 2.57 26.33
N VAL A 62 -48.31 1.43 26.57
CA VAL A 62 -49.41 1.33 27.56
C VAL A 62 -48.90 1.62 28.96
N PHE A 63 -47.75 1.09 29.35
CA PHE A 63 -47.17 1.34 30.67
C PHE A 63 -46.75 2.81 30.85
N LEU A 64 -46.21 3.44 29.80
CA LEU A 64 -45.89 4.87 29.81
C LEU A 64 -47.15 5.72 30.02
N LEU A 65 -48.23 5.44 29.30
CA LEU A 65 -49.50 6.15 29.47
C LEU A 65 -50.08 5.96 30.88
N LEU A 66 -49.96 4.76 31.45
CA LEU A 66 -50.38 4.49 32.82
C LEU A 66 -49.58 5.34 33.83
N VAL A 67 -48.27 5.42 33.66
CA VAL A 67 -47.38 6.20 34.54
C VAL A 67 -47.67 7.69 34.42
N LEU A 68 -47.85 8.20 33.20
CA LEU A 68 -48.23 9.60 32.98
C LEU A 68 -49.61 9.92 33.53
N ALA A 69 -50.56 8.97 33.53
CA ALA A 69 -51.86 9.17 34.16
C ALA A 69 -51.79 9.22 35.71
N ILE A 70 -50.73 8.65 36.31
CA ILE A 70 -50.50 8.68 37.76
C ILE A 70 -49.75 9.95 38.18
N LEU A 71 -48.91 10.51 37.30
CA LEU A 71 -48.09 11.71 37.56
C LEU A 71 -48.86 12.99 37.17
N PRO A 72 -49.32 13.80 38.13
CA PRO A 72 -50.19 14.94 37.84
C PRO A 72 -49.48 16.13 37.16
N ASP A 73 -48.15 16.22 37.29
CA ASP A 73 -47.37 17.36 36.83
C ASP A 73 -46.78 17.16 35.42
N TRP A 74 -46.97 15.97 34.82
CA TRP A 74 -46.38 15.60 33.54
C TRP A 74 -47.43 15.44 32.44
N ASN A 75 -47.23 16.15 31.32
CA ASN A 75 -47.98 15.91 30.09
C ASN A 75 -47.17 15.05 29.12
N VAL A 76 -47.87 14.26 28.29
CA VAL A 76 -47.30 13.47 27.19
C VAL A 76 -46.39 14.32 26.29
N GLY A 77 -46.81 15.57 26.00
CA GLY A 77 -46.03 16.50 25.18
C GLY A 77 -44.66 16.84 25.80
N GLN A 78 -44.61 17.12 27.10
CA GLN A 78 -43.37 17.45 27.81
C GLN A 78 -42.43 16.24 27.86
N TYR A 79 -42.96 15.04 28.07
CA TYR A 79 -42.16 13.81 28.02
C TYR A 79 -41.47 13.64 26.67
N PHE A 80 -42.20 13.78 25.55
CA PHE A 80 -41.61 13.68 24.21
C PHE A 80 -40.61 14.79 23.90
N GLU A 81 -40.83 16.00 24.42
CA GLU A 81 -39.86 17.10 24.32
C GLU A 81 -38.54 16.74 25.00
N TRP A 82 -38.58 16.26 26.26
CA TRP A 82 -37.40 15.84 27.00
C TRP A 82 -36.67 14.65 26.36
N VAL A 83 -37.41 13.65 25.86
CA VAL A 83 -36.83 12.54 25.09
C VAL A 83 -36.17 13.06 23.81
N GLY A 84 -36.79 14.03 23.13
CA GLY A 84 -36.24 14.67 21.93
C GLY A 84 -34.92 15.40 22.22
N ILE A 85 -34.86 16.17 23.32
CA ILE A 85 -33.64 16.84 23.78
C ILE A 85 -32.54 15.81 24.08
N GLY A 86 -32.86 14.74 24.82
CA GLY A 86 -31.90 13.68 25.14
C GLY A 86 -31.37 12.96 23.90
N LEU A 87 -32.23 12.65 22.93
CA LEU A 87 -31.81 12.06 21.65
C LEU A 87 -30.92 13.01 20.84
N ALA A 88 -31.21 14.31 20.85
CA ALA A 88 -30.37 15.31 20.21
C ALA A 88 -28.98 15.36 20.86
N GLU A 89 -28.91 15.32 22.19
CA GLU A 89 -27.64 15.30 22.94
C GLU A 89 -26.83 14.03 22.67
N ILE A 90 -27.48 12.85 22.64
CA ILE A 90 -26.83 11.60 22.20
C ILE A 90 -26.28 11.74 20.78
N GLY A 91 -27.03 12.38 19.86
CA GLY A 91 -26.57 12.64 18.50
C GLY A 91 -25.31 13.51 18.44
N VAL A 92 -25.26 14.56 19.26
CA VAL A 92 -24.06 15.42 19.38
C VAL A 92 -22.87 14.63 19.89
N HIS A 93 -23.05 13.82 20.95
CA HIS A 93 -21.97 12.99 21.49
C HIS A 93 -21.52 11.91 20.51
N LEU A 94 -22.44 11.30 19.76
CA LEU A 94 -22.12 10.31 18.74
C LEU A 94 -21.28 10.94 17.60
N ASN A 95 -21.58 12.18 17.22
CA ASN A 95 -20.78 12.92 16.23
C ASN A 95 -19.36 13.22 16.75
N VAL A 96 -19.22 13.62 18.01
CA VAL A 96 -17.90 13.82 18.64
C VAL A 96 -17.13 12.49 18.71
N PHE A 97 -17.80 11.41 19.07
CA PHE A 97 -17.20 10.07 19.11
C PHE A 97 -16.76 9.60 17.73
N ALA A 98 -17.60 9.76 16.70
CA ALA A 98 -17.30 9.36 15.32
C ALA A 98 -16.13 10.17 14.74
N SER A 99 -16.11 11.49 14.94
CA SER A 99 -15.00 12.35 14.49
C SER A 99 -13.69 12.02 15.19
N SER A 100 -13.70 11.78 16.50
CA SER A 100 -12.53 11.33 17.26
C SER A 100 -12.05 9.95 16.80
N GLY A 101 -12.98 9.02 16.54
CA GLY A 101 -12.69 7.69 16.01
C GLY A 101 -12.04 7.76 14.62
N LEU A 102 -12.51 8.65 13.75
CA LEU A 102 -11.93 8.88 12.43
C LEU A 102 -10.49 9.42 12.52
N ILE A 103 -10.23 10.35 13.44
CA ILE A 103 -8.88 10.88 13.69
C ILE A 103 -7.96 9.75 14.16
N LEU A 104 -8.37 8.94 15.13
CA LEU A 104 -7.59 7.80 15.61
C LEU A 104 -7.35 6.76 14.50
N PHE A 105 -8.36 6.51 13.67
CA PHE A 105 -8.23 5.61 12.53
C PHE A 105 -7.21 6.14 11.50
N ALA A 106 -7.22 7.44 11.21
CA ALA A 106 -6.23 8.06 10.33
C ALA A 106 -4.80 7.95 10.90
N PHE A 107 -4.62 8.20 12.21
CA PHE A 107 -3.33 7.99 12.87
C PHE A 107 -2.88 6.53 12.84
N PHE A 108 -3.80 5.60 13.03
CA PHE A 108 -3.53 4.17 12.93
C PHE A 108 -3.08 3.75 11.53
N LEU A 109 -3.74 4.25 10.48
CA LEU A 109 -3.33 4.04 9.10
C LEU A 109 -1.94 4.63 8.83
N LEU A 110 -1.68 5.86 9.26
CA LEU A 110 -0.35 6.47 9.14
C LEU A 110 0.72 5.66 9.86
N PHE A 111 0.40 5.10 11.04
CA PHE A 111 1.32 4.28 11.81
C PHE A 111 1.66 2.97 11.09
N ILE A 112 0.67 2.28 10.51
CA ILE A 112 0.89 1.07 9.72
C ILE A 112 1.71 1.39 8.45
N MET A 113 1.39 2.49 7.79
CA MET A 113 2.03 2.89 6.53
C MET A 113 3.38 3.57 6.74
N ARG A 114 3.85 3.77 7.97
CA ARG A 114 5.05 4.59 8.25
C ARG A 114 6.30 4.11 7.51
N GLU A 115 6.53 2.80 7.41
CA GLU A 115 7.72 2.27 6.73
C GLU A 115 7.59 2.44 5.20
N ARG A 116 6.38 2.26 4.66
CA ARG A 116 6.09 2.55 3.25
C ARG A 116 6.26 4.02 2.93
N ILE A 117 5.81 4.92 3.82
CA ILE A 117 5.99 6.37 3.69
C ILE A 117 7.48 6.73 3.72
N LYS A 118 8.31 6.11 4.57
CA LYS A 118 9.77 6.37 4.58
C LYS A 118 10.43 5.97 3.27
N ILE A 119 10.05 4.81 2.70
CA ILE A 119 10.53 4.34 1.39
C ILE A 119 10.09 5.32 0.30
N LEU A 120 8.81 5.71 0.28
CA LEU A 120 8.26 6.69 -0.66
C LEU A 120 8.92 8.07 -0.56
N LEU A 121 9.28 8.49 0.66
CA LEU A 121 10.00 9.74 0.87
C LEU A 121 11.46 9.66 0.43
N GLY A 122 11.96 8.48 0.02
CA GLY A 122 13.30 8.31 -0.51
C GLY A 122 14.40 8.72 0.47
N ILE A 123 14.12 8.73 1.79
CA ILE A 123 15.03 9.26 2.81
C ILE A 123 16.37 8.50 2.84
N GLU A 124 16.39 7.26 2.34
CA GLU A 124 17.61 6.43 2.27
C GLU A 124 18.56 6.86 1.15
N ASN A 125 18.07 7.52 0.10
CA ASN A 125 18.89 8.08 -0.97
C ASN A 125 18.80 9.60 -0.91
N GLN A 126 19.88 10.28 -0.47
CA GLN A 126 19.97 11.74 -0.32
C GLN A 126 19.70 12.58 -1.59
N VAL A 127 19.25 11.96 -2.68
CA VAL A 127 19.03 12.59 -3.97
C VAL A 127 17.54 12.60 -4.29
N LEU A 128 16.88 13.70 -3.88
CA LEU A 128 15.53 14.14 -4.20
C LEU A 128 14.37 13.20 -3.84
N VAL A 129 13.52 13.67 -2.92
CA VAL A 129 12.17 13.14 -2.69
C VAL A 129 11.33 13.34 -3.96
N ARG A 130 11.19 12.29 -4.78
CA ARG A 130 10.27 12.28 -5.92
C ARG A 130 9.03 11.50 -5.50
N PHE A 131 7.99 12.22 -5.07
CA PHE A 131 6.72 11.61 -4.72
C PHE A 131 5.88 11.42 -5.98
N SER A 132 5.81 10.20 -6.51
CA SER A 132 4.86 9.86 -7.57
C SER A 132 3.61 9.24 -6.95
N MET A 133 2.41 9.68 -7.38
CA MET A 133 1.15 9.04 -6.96
C MET A 133 1.11 7.54 -7.36
N LYS A 134 1.87 7.16 -8.39
CA LYS A 134 1.98 5.77 -8.83
C LYS A 134 2.61 4.87 -7.77
N ASP A 135 3.66 5.35 -7.08
CA ASP A 135 4.33 4.59 -6.02
C ASP A 135 3.38 4.31 -4.84
N VAL A 136 2.41 5.21 -4.60
CA VAL A 136 1.34 5.00 -3.62
C VAL A 136 0.40 3.88 -4.05
N TYR A 137 -0.01 3.85 -5.33
CA TYR A 137 -0.85 2.77 -5.86
C TYR A 137 -0.11 1.41 -5.87
N ALA A 138 1.17 1.40 -6.24
CA ALA A 138 2.03 0.23 -6.16
C ALA A 138 2.13 -0.30 -4.72
N CYS A 139 2.30 0.60 -3.72
CA CYS A 139 2.28 0.22 -2.31
C CYS A 139 0.95 -0.38 -1.83
N CYS A 140 -0.17 0.03 -2.43
CA CYS A 140 -1.51 -0.48 -2.10
C CYS A 140 -1.83 -1.83 -2.76
N GLY A 141 -0.89 -2.46 -3.47
CA GLY A 141 -1.13 -3.72 -4.17
C GLY A 141 -2.09 -3.59 -5.35
N LEU A 142 -2.35 -2.35 -5.80
CA LEU A 142 -3.07 -2.04 -7.04
C LEU A 142 -2.08 -1.96 -8.21
N GLY A 143 -0.94 -2.64 -8.07
CA GLY A 143 0.31 -2.36 -8.76
C GLY A 143 0.29 -2.67 -10.25
N THR A 144 0.90 -1.72 -10.96
CA THR A 144 1.38 -1.76 -12.35
C THR A 144 2.16 -3.03 -12.66
N SER A 145 2.09 -3.48 -13.92
CA SER A 145 2.78 -4.68 -14.38
C SER A 145 4.26 -4.39 -14.65
N GLU A 146 5.02 -4.06 -13.61
CA GLU A 146 6.48 -4.06 -13.69
C GLU A 146 6.95 -5.49 -13.99
N ARG A 147 7.77 -5.65 -15.03
CA ARG A 147 8.36 -6.93 -15.41
C ARG A 147 9.87 -6.88 -15.20
N PRO A 148 10.47 -7.88 -14.54
CA PRO A 148 11.91 -7.94 -14.40
C PRO A 148 12.58 -8.13 -15.77
N ILE A 149 13.60 -7.31 -16.04
CA ILE A 149 14.49 -7.42 -17.19
C ILE A 149 15.92 -7.68 -16.71
N GLU A 150 16.65 -8.46 -17.49
CA GLU A 150 18.08 -8.70 -17.34
C GLU A 150 18.86 -7.92 -18.40
N VAL A 151 19.77 -7.07 -17.93
CA VAL A 151 20.70 -6.32 -18.78
C VAL A 151 22.06 -6.99 -18.72
N TYR A 152 22.45 -7.63 -19.81
CA TYR A 152 23.74 -8.26 -19.99
C TYR A 152 24.73 -7.27 -20.57
N VAL A 153 25.79 -6.96 -19.83
CA VAL A 153 26.87 -6.07 -20.26
C VAL A 153 28.09 -6.91 -20.63
N PHE A 154 28.39 -7.00 -21.93
CA PHE A 154 29.44 -7.89 -22.44
C PHE A 154 30.82 -7.26 -22.38
N LYS A 155 30.99 -6.12 -23.05
CA LYS A 155 32.26 -5.41 -23.13
C LYS A 155 32.05 -3.93 -23.38
N VAL A 156 33.08 -3.14 -23.05
CA VAL A 156 33.15 -1.71 -23.32
C VAL A 156 34.50 -1.43 -23.97
N GLU A 157 34.54 -0.61 -25.02
CA GLU A 157 35.76 -0.27 -25.77
C GLU A 157 35.80 1.23 -26.10
N GLU A 158 36.99 1.71 -26.49
CA GLU A 158 37.23 3.07 -26.98
C GLU A 158 36.84 4.18 -25.98
N LEU A 159 36.87 3.89 -24.67
CA LEU A 159 36.62 4.88 -23.63
C LEU A 159 37.77 5.89 -23.53
N SER A 160 37.44 7.14 -23.19
CA SER A 160 38.45 8.14 -22.85
C SER A 160 39.11 7.82 -21.50
N ALA A 161 40.38 8.15 -21.36
CA ALA A 161 41.07 8.04 -20.08
C ALA A 161 40.55 9.13 -19.13
N SER A 162 40.18 8.77 -17.89
CA SER A 162 39.80 9.76 -16.88
C SER A 162 41.01 10.58 -16.43
N SER A 163 42.20 9.97 -16.43
CA SER A 163 43.47 10.58 -16.05
C SER A 163 44.57 10.17 -17.02
N ILE A 164 45.47 11.09 -17.36
CA ILE A 164 46.61 10.84 -18.26
C ILE A 164 47.60 9.84 -17.65
N MET A 165 47.70 9.80 -16.31
CA MET A 165 48.75 9.04 -15.61
C MET A 165 48.30 7.66 -15.11
N LYS A 166 46.99 7.35 -15.15
CA LYS A 166 46.42 6.14 -14.55
C LYS A 166 45.48 5.46 -15.54
N THR A 167 45.58 4.14 -15.64
CA THR A 167 44.59 3.31 -16.34
C THR A 167 43.25 3.35 -15.60
N ASN A 168 42.13 3.44 -16.34
CA ASN A 168 40.80 3.47 -15.74
C ASN A 168 40.49 2.16 -14.98
N ASP A 169 39.88 2.28 -13.80
CA ASP A 169 39.28 1.17 -13.06
C ASP A 169 37.77 1.17 -13.34
N LEU A 170 37.32 0.38 -14.31
CA LEU A 170 36.02 0.56 -14.94
C LEU A 170 34.90 -0.21 -14.24
N PHE A 171 33.74 0.42 -14.12
CA PHE A 171 32.47 -0.25 -13.82
C PHE A 171 31.32 0.44 -14.57
N VAL A 172 30.21 -0.27 -14.76
CA VAL A 172 28.99 0.23 -15.39
C VAL A 172 27.89 0.34 -14.34
N GLU A 173 27.27 1.50 -14.25
CA GLU A 173 26.12 1.79 -13.38
C GLU A 173 24.88 1.96 -14.27
N LEU A 174 23.84 1.17 -13.99
CA LEU A 174 22.54 1.25 -14.64
C LEU A 174 21.52 1.89 -13.70
N SER A 175 20.67 2.76 -14.24
CA SER A 175 19.59 3.43 -13.51
C SER A 175 18.37 3.52 -14.42
N LEU A 176 17.23 3.00 -13.97
CA LEU A 176 15.97 3.02 -14.70
C LEU A 176 14.88 3.60 -13.80
N ALA A 177 14.50 4.84 -14.05
CA ALA A 177 13.39 5.52 -13.34
C ALA A 177 13.43 5.37 -11.80
N SER A 178 12.47 4.65 -11.23
CA SER A 178 12.29 4.38 -9.79
C SER A 178 13.18 3.25 -9.24
N ASN A 179 13.90 2.51 -10.10
CA ASN A 179 14.79 1.44 -9.65
C ASN A 179 15.99 1.97 -8.87
N GLU A 180 16.46 1.17 -7.92
CA GLU A 180 17.76 1.39 -7.29
C GLU A 180 18.87 1.25 -8.35
N ARG A 181 19.93 2.06 -8.20
CA ARG A 181 21.07 2.00 -9.12
C ARG A 181 21.87 0.73 -8.90
N VAL A 182 21.94 -0.09 -9.94
CA VAL A 182 22.72 -1.33 -9.93
C VAL A 182 24.06 -1.13 -10.63
N ARG A 183 25.10 -1.83 -10.17
CA ARG A 183 26.47 -1.64 -10.65
C ARG A 183 27.15 -2.97 -10.91
N THR A 184 27.95 -3.02 -11.97
CA THR A 184 28.89 -4.12 -12.20
C THR A 184 30.03 -4.08 -11.17
N ARG A 185 30.81 -5.16 -11.10
CA ARG A 185 32.08 -5.15 -10.39
C ARG A 185 33.07 -4.21 -11.09
N VAL A 186 34.11 -3.84 -10.35
CA VAL A 186 35.14 -2.92 -10.82
C VAL A 186 36.28 -3.71 -11.45
N HIS A 187 36.54 -3.46 -12.73
CA HIS A 187 37.62 -4.04 -13.50
C HIS A 187 38.86 -3.16 -13.41
N LYS A 188 39.82 -3.59 -12.59
CA LYS A 188 41.05 -2.83 -12.32
C LYS A 188 41.95 -2.76 -13.53
N SER A 189 42.56 -1.59 -13.74
CA SER A 189 43.53 -1.35 -14.81
C SER A 189 43.05 -1.73 -16.22
N ALA A 190 41.76 -1.54 -16.48
CA ALA A 190 41.16 -1.86 -17.78
C ALA A 190 41.64 -0.93 -18.91
N GLY A 191 42.02 0.31 -18.59
CA GLY A 191 42.48 1.26 -19.61
C GLY A 191 41.31 1.79 -20.45
N SER A 192 41.37 1.63 -21.78
CA SER A 192 40.35 2.14 -22.71
C SER A 192 39.18 1.18 -22.95
N GLY A 193 39.21 -0.02 -22.37
CA GLY A 193 38.12 -1.00 -22.52
C GLY A 193 38.25 -2.20 -21.59
N ALA A 194 37.13 -2.89 -21.35
CA ALA A 194 37.06 -4.08 -20.51
C ALA A 194 36.05 -5.08 -21.07
N VAL A 195 36.32 -6.38 -20.88
CA VAL A 195 35.32 -7.45 -21.02
C VAL A 195 34.71 -7.68 -19.63
N LEU A 196 33.42 -7.37 -19.49
CA LEU A 196 32.69 -7.39 -18.22
C LEU A 196 31.96 -8.73 -18.05
N LYS A 197 31.12 -9.09 -19.03
CA LYS A 197 30.25 -10.29 -19.01
C LYS A 197 29.43 -10.41 -17.72
N GLU A 198 28.84 -9.30 -17.29
CA GLU A 198 28.00 -9.27 -16.10
C GLU A 198 26.54 -9.06 -16.45
N CYS A 199 25.63 -9.57 -15.61
CA CYS A 199 24.19 -9.44 -15.76
C CYS A 199 23.63 -8.67 -14.57
N LEU A 200 22.76 -7.71 -14.84
CA LEU A 200 22.11 -6.86 -13.84
C LEU A 200 20.60 -6.93 -14.04
N GLN A 201 19.84 -7.05 -12.96
CA GLN A 201 18.37 -7.12 -12.99
C GLN A 201 17.76 -5.76 -12.64
N LEU A 202 16.72 -5.37 -13.38
CA LEU A 202 15.96 -4.13 -13.19
C LEU A 202 14.46 -4.42 -13.41
N ASN A 203 13.58 -3.66 -12.77
CA ASN A 203 12.15 -3.73 -13.02
C ASN A 203 11.77 -2.74 -14.12
N PHE A 204 11.17 -3.20 -15.21
CA PHE A 204 10.77 -2.38 -16.34
C PHE A 204 9.26 -2.42 -16.52
N ASP A 205 8.63 -1.24 -16.55
CA ASP A 205 7.22 -1.12 -16.93
C ASP A 205 7.13 -0.70 -18.42
N PRO A 206 6.68 -1.59 -19.31
CA PRO A 206 6.55 -1.25 -20.72
C PRO A 206 5.46 -0.19 -20.99
N THR A 207 4.56 0.09 -20.04
CA THR A 207 3.51 1.10 -20.23
C THR A 207 4.02 2.53 -19.99
N GLU A 208 5.18 2.69 -19.35
CA GLU A 208 5.75 4.00 -19.04
C GLU A 208 6.71 4.48 -20.14
N GLU A 209 6.20 5.34 -21.03
CA GLU A 209 7.00 5.90 -22.14
C GLU A 209 7.97 7.01 -21.70
N GLU A 210 7.73 7.62 -20.53
CA GLU A 210 8.58 8.69 -19.99
C GLU A 210 9.87 8.16 -19.34
N ASP A 211 9.89 6.88 -19.02
CA ASP A 211 11.02 6.24 -18.38
C ASP A 211 12.19 6.06 -19.33
N LYS A 212 13.40 6.20 -18.79
CA LYS A 212 14.64 6.12 -19.54
C LYS A 212 15.66 5.29 -18.77
N LEU A 213 16.30 4.38 -19.49
CA LEU A 213 17.41 3.59 -18.99
C LEU A 213 18.70 4.38 -19.19
N HIS A 214 19.27 4.83 -18.08
CA HIS A 214 20.58 5.49 -18.07
C HIS A 214 21.67 4.46 -17.80
N ILE A 215 22.60 4.35 -18.73
CA ILE A 215 23.76 3.45 -18.68
C ILE A 215 24.99 4.33 -18.59
N THR A 216 25.69 4.29 -17.46
CA THR A 216 26.85 5.15 -17.21
C THR A 216 28.10 4.32 -16.96
N CYS A 217 29.14 4.55 -17.75
CA CYS A 217 30.46 3.98 -17.56
C CYS A 217 31.29 4.92 -16.69
N ARG A 218 31.79 4.42 -15.56
CA ARG A 218 32.53 5.20 -14.57
C ARG A 218 33.91 4.60 -14.30
N SER A 219 34.88 5.46 -14.00
CA SER A 219 36.15 5.05 -13.42
C SER A 219 36.10 5.24 -11.92
N GLN A 220 36.45 4.21 -11.17
CA GLN A 220 36.60 4.31 -9.72
C GLN A 220 37.99 4.83 -9.38
N ASP A 221 38.03 5.90 -8.59
CA ASP A 221 39.23 6.38 -7.92
C ASP A 221 39.07 6.28 -6.40
N LEU A 222 40.18 6.47 -5.67
CA LEU A 222 40.21 6.33 -4.21
C LEU A 222 39.26 7.30 -3.48
N LEU A 223 38.99 8.46 -4.09
CA LEU A 223 38.21 9.54 -3.48
C LEU A 223 36.81 9.69 -4.08
N GLY A 224 36.50 8.97 -5.16
CA GLY A 224 35.21 9.12 -5.86
C GLY A 224 35.18 8.39 -7.19
N SER A 225 34.07 8.55 -7.93
CA SER A 225 33.91 7.99 -9.26
C SER A 225 33.69 9.10 -10.28
N SER A 226 34.43 9.07 -11.39
CA SER A 226 34.24 9.99 -12.51
C SER A 226 33.47 9.29 -13.63
N GLU A 227 32.47 9.96 -14.19
CA GLU A 227 31.80 9.49 -15.42
C GLU A 227 32.71 9.67 -16.63
N ILE A 228 32.89 8.59 -17.40
CA ILE A 228 33.69 8.59 -18.63
C ILE A 228 32.79 8.67 -19.86
N GLY A 229 31.67 7.95 -19.84
CA GLY A 229 30.69 7.98 -20.90
C GLY A 229 29.33 7.49 -20.45
N SER A 230 28.29 7.97 -21.11
CA SER A 230 26.91 7.63 -20.82
C SER A 230 26.11 7.35 -22.09
N LEU A 231 25.06 6.56 -21.92
CA LEU A 231 24.06 6.22 -22.91
C LEU A 231 22.69 6.31 -22.24
N GLU A 232 21.75 6.93 -22.92
CA GLU A 232 20.37 7.04 -22.51
C GLU A 232 19.51 6.33 -23.55
N LEU A 233 18.75 5.33 -23.11
CA LEU A 233 17.82 4.59 -23.95
C LEU A 233 16.39 4.91 -23.49
N SER A 234 15.53 5.26 -24.45
CA SER A 234 14.10 5.43 -24.16
C SER A 234 13.42 4.09 -23.93
N SER A 235 12.25 4.07 -23.28
CA SER A 235 11.45 2.84 -23.14
C SER A 235 11.16 2.15 -24.48
N THR A 236 11.00 2.89 -25.58
CA THR A 236 10.83 2.31 -26.92
C THR A 236 12.09 1.63 -27.43
N ASP A 237 13.27 2.21 -27.16
CA ASP A 237 14.54 1.59 -27.53
C ASP A 237 14.74 0.29 -26.74
N VAL A 238 14.48 0.31 -25.43
CA VAL A 238 14.56 -0.87 -24.56
C VAL A 238 13.66 -2.00 -25.09
N LYS A 239 12.40 -1.71 -25.42
CA LYS A 239 11.49 -2.70 -26.02
C LYS A 239 12.04 -3.29 -27.32
N SER A 240 12.51 -2.45 -28.23
CA SER A 240 13.06 -2.91 -29.51
C SER A 240 14.31 -3.79 -29.33
N ILE A 241 15.15 -3.49 -28.33
CA ILE A 241 16.33 -4.31 -28.02
C ILE A 241 15.90 -5.68 -27.49
N ILE A 242 14.89 -5.71 -26.61
CA ILE A 242 14.35 -6.96 -26.07
C ILE A 242 13.75 -7.82 -27.19
N GLU A 243 13.02 -7.23 -28.13
CA GLU A 243 12.44 -7.94 -29.28
C GLU A 243 13.49 -8.54 -30.23
N MET A 244 14.68 -7.94 -30.30
CA MET A 244 15.76 -8.45 -31.15
C MET A 244 16.52 -9.63 -30.54
N ASP A 245 16.51 -9.79 -29.21
CA ASP A 245 17.18 -10.88 -28.46
C ASP A 245 18.64 -11.16 -28.90
N ASP A 246 19.37 -10.10 -29.27
CA ASP A 246 20.77 -10.19 -29.72
C ASP A 246 21.63 -9.10 -29.06
N VAL A 247 22.95 -9.31 -29.11
CA VAL A 247 23.94 -8.38 -28.58
C VAL A 247 24.07 -7.19 -29.52
N GLN A 248 23.71 -6.01 -29.04
CA GLN A 248 23.77 -4.78 -29.82
C GLN A 248 24.91 -3.88 -29.34
N GLN A 249 25.49 -3.16 -30.31
CA GLN A 249 26.55 -2.19 -30.06
C GLN A 249 25.98 -0.78 -30.03
N PHE A 250 26.20 -0.08 -28.92
CA PHE A 250 25.80 1.32 -28.75
C PHE A 250 27.01 2.22 -28.59
N LYS A 251 26.90 3.45 -29.08
CA LYS A 251 27.92 4.48 -28.92
C LYS A 251 27.65 5.28 -27.66
N LEU A 252 28.65 5.42 -26.80
CA LEU A 252 28.59 6.23 -25.60
C LEU A 252 28.93 7.70 -25.92
N PHE A 253 28.36 8.63 -25.16
CA PHE A 253 28.70 10.05 -25.18
C PHE A 253 29.56 10.40 -23.95
N PRO A 254 30.68 11.14 -24.08
CA PRO A 254 31.22 11.75 -25.29
C PRO A 254 31.95 10.77 -26.23
N GLN A 255 32.53 9.68 -25.72
CA GLN A 255 33.28 8.70 -26.51
C GLN A 255 33.18 7.29 -25.91
N GLY A 256 33.16 6.28 -26.76
CA GLY A 256 33.21 4.87 -26.40
C GLY A 256 32.12 4.03 -27.09
N LYS A 257 32.22 2.72 -26.91
CA LYS A 257 31.24 1.74 -27.41
C LYS A 257 30.95 0.73 -26.31
N ILE A 258 29.69 0.36 -26.16
CA ILE A 258 29.23 -0.67 -25.22
C ILE A 258 28.44 -1.75 -25.99
N TRP A 259 28.66 -3.01 -25.61
CA TRP A 259 27.92 -4.14 -26.15
C TRP A 259 27.02 -4.69 -25.06
N LEU A 260 25.72 -4.63 -25.29
CA LEU A 260 24.71 -5.05 -24.33
C LEU A 260 23.58 -5.83 -25.00
N SER A 261 22.90 -6.65 -24.20
CA SER A 261 21.66 -7.33 -24.56
C SER A 261 20.70 -7.16 -23.38
N ILE A 262 19.42 -7.01 -23.67
CA ILE A 262 18.37 -6.84 -22.66
C ILE A 262 17.32 -7.91 -22.93
N VAL A 263 16.93 -8.66 -21.90
CA VAL A 263 15.94 -9.74 -22.05
C VAL A 263 14.95 -9.71 -20.88
N TYR A 264 13.70 -10.13 -21.09
CA TYR A 264 12.77 -10.35 -19.99
C TYR A 264 13.21 -11.57 -19.17
N VAL A 265 13.00 -11.49 -17.86
CA VAL A 265 13.06 -12.66 -16.98
C VAL A 265 11.70 -13.33 -17.04
N ASP A 266 11.57 -14.33 -17.91
CA ASP A 266 10.33 -15.10 -18.01
C ASP A 266 10.16 -15.98 -16.76
N GLU A 267 9.21 -15.62 -15.88
CA GLU A 267 8.88 -16.41 -14.68
C GLU A 267 8.17 -17.75 -15.03
N GLU A 268 7.68 -17.90 -16.26
CA GLU A 268 6.81 -19.02 -16.68
C GLU A 268 7.53 -20.18 -17.39
N GLU A 269 8.84 -20.09 -17.70
CA GLU A 269 9.52 -21.14 -18.48
C GLU A 269 10.06 -22.34 -17.68
N ASP A 270 9.87 -22.40 -16.35
CA ASP A 270 10.55 -23.39 -15.50
C ASP A 270 10.00 -24.84 -15.61
N ASP A 271 8.90 -25.10 -16.35
CA ASP A 271 8.24 -26.41 -16.33
C ASP A 271 8.18 -27.21 -17.66
N GLY A 272 8.75 -26.78 -18.80
CA GLY A 272 8.59 -27.64 -19.99
C GLY A 272 9.33 -27.40 -21.31
N VAL A 273 10.10 -26.32 -21.51
CA VAL A 273 10.57 -25.94 -22.85
C VAL A 273 12.08 -26.11 -23.07
N TYR A 274 12.72 -27.07 -22.40
CA TYR A 274 14.08 -27.50 -22.75
C TYR A 274 14.19 -28.33 -24.05
N ARG A 275 13.21 -28.24 -24.98
CA ARG A 275 13.13 -29.14 -26.14
C ARG A 275 13.67 -28.62 -27.46
N ASN A 276 13.88 -27.31 -27.64
CA ASN A 276 14.42 -26.79 -28.90
C ASN A 276 15.76 -26.07 -28.67
N GLY A 277 16.85 -26.83 -28.80
CA GLY A 277 18.22 -26.47 -28.41
C GLY A 277 18.95 -25.41 -29.26
N GLU A 278 18.25 -24.42 -29.83
CA GLU A 278 18.88 -23.43 -30.72
C GLU A 278 18.96 -21.99 -30.17
N THR A 279 18.09 -21.56 -29.25
CA THR A 279 18.02 -20.15 -28.82
C THR A 279 19.00 -19.73 -27.71
N TRP A 280 19.84 -20.63 -27.17
CA TRP A 280 20.57 -20.35 -25.92
C TRP A 280 22.10 -20.47 -26.01
N LYS A 281 22.69 -20.44 -27.21
CA LYS A 281 24.14 -20.63 -27.38
C LYS A 281 24.97 -19.59 -26.62
N TRP A 282 24.55 -18.33 -26.59
CA TRP A 282 25.29 -17.28 -25.87
C TRP A 282 25.07 -17.33 -24.35
N ARG A 283 23.86 -17.64 -23.86
CA ARG A 283 23.62 -17.81 -22.41
C ARG A 283 24.43 -18.98 -21.83
N ARG A 284 24.59 -20.08 -22.58
CA ARG A 284 25.48 -21.18 -22.19
C ARG A 284 26.96 -20.79 -22.17
N LEU A 285 27.39 -19.91 -23.08
CA LEU A 285 28.77 -19.40 -23.10
C LEU A 285 29.07 -18.44 -21.94
N LEU A 286 28.05 -17.73 -21.44
CA LEU A 286 28.17 -16.91 -20.23
C LEU A 286 28.28 -17.77 -18.97
N ASN A 287 27.47 -18.81 -18.83
CA ASN A 287 27.56 -19.74 -17.68
C ASN A 287 28.83 -20.62 -17.68
N ALA A 288 29.57 -20.66 -18.78
CA ALA A 288 30.82 -21.39 -18.91
C ALA A 288 32.09 -20.55 -18.61
N CYS A 289 31.94 -19.25 -18.35
CA CYS A 289 33.01 -18.33 -17.97
C CYS A 289 32.96 -18.04 -16.47
#